data_AF-A0A7S2JJD2-F1
#
_entry.id   AF-A0A7S2JJD2-F1
#
_cell.length_a   1.000
_cell.length_b   1.000
_cell.length_c   1.000
_cell.angle_alpha   90.00
_cell.angle_beta   90.00
_cell.angle_gamma   90.00
#
_symmetry.space_group_name_H-M   'P 1'
#
loop_
_entity.id
_entity.type
_entity.pdbx_description
1 polymer ?
#
loop_
_entity_poly.entity_id
_entity_poly.type
_entity_poly.pdbx_seq_one_letter_code
_entity_poly.pdbx_strand_id
1 'polypeptide(L)'
;PPLVDNLFESDAELDALFQSFDGDGSGTLDLPELKVALAQMRDASKESQKLRHSLEKALQALRREAIEAQAALRAHLAEAQAEDEERISRDQMREQEAAATTVAKVGKRHDRVSGSAPSGPAPSGPAPSSGLTPPKKHTHHSANPSANPPADTSVATLADPSASQTDAQLPELRKEGSMLVIEI
;
A
#
# COMPACT_ATOMS: atom_id res chain seq x y z
N PRO A 1 21.69 -12.81 -9.96
CA PRO A 1 21.38 -14.01 -10.78
C PRO A 1 22.03 -13.93 -12.17
N PRO A 2 22.83 -14.93 -12.58
CA PRO A 2 23.20 -15.09 -13.98
C PRO A 2 21.97 -15.56 -14.77
N LEU A 3 21.70 -14.91 -15.90
CA LEU A 3 20.57 -15.19 -16.80
C LEU A 3 21.12 -15.28 -18.25
N VAL A 4 22.19 -16.08 -18.42
CA VAL A 4 22.97 -16.15 -19.67
C VAL A 4 23.50 -17.57 -19.96
N ASP A 5 22.74 -18.59 -19.60
CA ASP A 5 23.01 -19.97 -20.03
C ASP A 5 21.89 -20.41 -20.98
N ASN A 6 22.28 -20.86 -22.18
CA ASN A 6 21.42 -21.35 -23.27
C ASN A 6 20.49 -20.30 -23.93
N LEU A 7 21.04 -19.58 -24.92
CA LEU A 7 20.28 -18.72 -25.83
C LEU A 7 19.40 -19.50 -26.84
N PHE A 8 19.61 -20.81 -26.91
CA PHE A 8 18.84 -21.82 -27.64
C PHE A 8 18.66 -23.01 -26.70
N GLU A 9 17.47 -23.59 -26.61
CA GLU A 9 17.17 -24.71 -25.70
C GLU A 9 17.70 -26.05 -26.26
N SER A 10 17.98 -26.14 -27.57
CA SER A 10 18.70 -27.27 -28.18
C SER A 10 19.32 -26.93 -29.55
N ASP A 11 20.29 -27.75 -29.99
CA ASP A 11 20.88 -27.67 -31.33
C ASP A 11 19.81 -27.75 -32.44
N ALA A 12 18.72 -28.49 -32.22
CA ALA A 12 17.62 -28.61 -33.18
C ALA A 12 16.86 -27.29 -33.41
N GLU A 13 16.85 -26.37 -32.43
CA GLU A 13 16.29 -25.03 -32.62
C GLU A 13 17.21 -24.15 -33.47
N LEU A 14 18.52 -24.32 -33.29
CA LEU A 14 19.53 -23.62 -34.07
C LEU A 14 19.52 -24.10 -35.54
N ASP A 15 19.43 -25.42 -35.76
CA ASP A 15 19.25 -26.01 -37.09
C ASP A 15 17.97 -25.52 -37.77
N ALA A 16 16.84 -25.48 -37.04
CA ALA A 16 15.57 -24.96 -37.54
C ALA A 16 15.65 -23.45 -37.88
N LEU A 17 16.39 -22.67 -37.09
CA LEU A 17 16.65 -21.26 -37.38
C LEU A 17 17.49 -21.09 -38.65
N PHE A 18 18.55 -21.88 -38.83
CA PHE A 18 19.36 -21.87 -40.05
C PHE A 18 18.53 -22.24 -41.28
N GLN A 19 17.74 -23.32 -41.22
CA GLN A 19 16.81 -23.73 -42.29
C GLN A 19 15.70 -22.70 -42.58
N SER A 20 15.40 -21.79 -41.64
CA SER A 20 14.43 -20.71 -41.88
C SER A 20 14.99 -19.55 -42.72
N PHE A 21 16.33 -19.46 -42.83
CA PHE A 21 17.04 -18.42 -43.59
C PHE A 21 17.72 -18.95 -44.85
N ASP A 22 18.09 -20.23 -44.88
CA ASP A 22 18.56 -20.98 -46.06
C ASP A 22 17.35 -21.20 -47.00
N GLY A 23 17.31 -20.44 -48.09
CA GLY A 23 16.20 -20.41 -49.03
C GLY A 23 16.33 -21.43 -50.17
N ASP A 24 17.52 -21.99 -50.38
CA ASP A 24 17.78 -22.99 -51.42
C ASP A 24 17.92 -24.43 -50.88
N GLY A 25 18.07 -24.58 -49.57
CA GLY A 25 18.21 -25.86 -48.86
C GLY A 25 19.60 -26.47 -49.00
N SER A 26 20.62 -25.68 -49.32
CA SER A 26 22.02 -26.13 -49.47
C SER A 26 22.66 -26.61 -48.17
N GLY A 27 22.10 -26.23 -47.01
CA GLY A 27 22.72 -26.40 -45.70
C GLY A 27 23.79 -25.34 -45.39
N THR A 28 23.84 -24.26 -46.17
CA THR A 28 24.78 -23.14 -46.01
C THR A 28 24.08 -21.81 -46.24
N LEU A 29 24.38 -20.80 -45.42
CA LEU A 29 23.82 -19.45 -45.63
C LEU A 29 24.68 -18.63 -46.57
N ASP A 30 24.11 -18.27 -47.71
CA ASP A 30 24.77 -17.48 -48.72
C ASP A 30 24.74 -15.97 -48.36
N LEU A 31 25.70 -15.20 -48.89
CA LEU A 31 25.82 -13.76 -48.61
C LEU A 31 24.52 -12.91 -48.81
N PRO A 32 23.66 -13.15 -49.82
CA PRO A 32 22.35 -12.49 -49.89
C PRO A 32 21.38 -12.91 -48.77
N GLU A 33 21.33 -14.20 -48.42
CA GLU A 33 20.41 -14.75 -47.42
C GLU A 33 20.77 -14.24 -46.02
N LEU A 34 22.06 -14.28 -45.67
CA LEU A 34 22.60 -13.72 -44.43
C LEU A 34 22.25 -12.23 -44.27
N LYS A 35 22.24 -11.46 -45.36
CA LYS A 35 21.82 -10.04 -45.32
C LYS A 35 20.33 -9.89 -45.02
N VAL A 36 19.48 -10.77 -45.57
CA VAL A 36 18.03 -10.78 -45.29
C VAL A 36 17.78 -11.18 -43.82
N ALA A 37 18.42 -12.26 -43.35
CA ALA A 37 18.34 -12.72 -41.96
C ALA A 37 18.74 -11.61 -40.98
N LEU A 38 19.90 -10.98 -41.17
CA LEU A 38 20.36 -9.88 -40.31
C LEU A 38 19.45 -8.64 -40.36
N ALA A 39 18.83 -8.34 -41.51
CA ALA A 39 17.86 -7.26 -41.61
C ALA A 39 16.58 -7.56 -40.82
N GLN A 40 16.06 -8.79 -40.94
CA GLN A 40 14.88 -9.26 -40.19
C GLN A 40 15.15 -9.27 -38.67
N MET A 41 16.28 -9.84 -38.22
CA MET A 41 16.67 -9.85 -36.81
C MET A 41 16.80 -8.43 -36.23
N ARG A 42 17.41 -7.50 -36.99
CA ARG A 42 17.52 -6.09 -36.61
C ARG A 42 16.15 -5.45 -36.44
N ASP A 43 15.22 -5.70 -37.34
CA ASP A 43 13.92 -5.04 -37.32
C ASP A 43 12.97 -5.66 -36.28
N ALA A 44 13.00 -6.98 -36.09
CA ALA A 44 12.35 -7.65 -34.95
C ALA A 44 12.90 -7.17 -33.59
N SER A 45 14.22 -6.92 -33.50
CA SER A 45 14.84 -6.33 -32.30
C SER A 45 14.34 -4.90 -32.04
N LYS A 46 14.23 -4.05 -33.07
CA LYS A 46 13.64 -2.70 -32.94
C LYS A 46 12.17 -2.75 -32.52
N GLU A 47 11.39 -3.68 -33.05
CA GLU A 47 9.98 -3.85 -32.64
C GLU A 47 9.88 -4.32 -31.18
N SER A 48 10.71 -5.28 -30.78
CA SER A 48 10.82 -5.73 -29.39
C SER A 48 11.22 -4.59 -28.45
N GLN A 49 12.16 -3.72 -28.84
CA GLN A 49 12.53 -2.52 -28.09
C GLN A 49 11.39 -1.51 -27.99
N LYS A 50 10.68 -1.23 -29.10
CA LYS A 50 9.48 -0.36 -29.10
C LYS A 50 8.40 -0.90 -28.17
N LEU A 51 8.12 -2.20 -28.23
CA LEU A 51 7.12 -2.86 -27.40
C LEU A 51 7.50 -2.74 -25.91
N ARG A 52 8.74 -3.07 -25.53
CA ARG A 52 9.24 -2.90 -24.15
C ARG A 52 9.10 -1.46 -23.66
N HIS A 53 9.50 -0.47 -24.45
CA HIS A 53 9.35 0.95 -24.12
C HIS A 53 7.88 1.38 -23.96
N SER A 54 6.97 0.86 -24.80
CA SER A 54 5.53 1.11 -24.66
C SER A 54 4.95 0.49 -23.39
N LEU A 55 5.40 -0.72 -23.03
CA LEU A 55 4.99 -1.42 -21.81
C LEU A 55 5.49 -0.70 -20.56
N GLU A 56 6.74 -0.26 -20.54
CA GLU A 56 7.32 0.56 -19.47
C GLU A 56 6.54 1.86 -19.25
N LYS A 57 6.17 2.55 -20.33
CA LYS A 57 5.29 3.74 -20.27
C LYS A 57 3.90 3.43 -19.72
N ALA A 58 3.28 2.33 -20.14
CA ALA A 58 1.97 1.91 -19.64
C ALA A 58 2.03 1.57 -18.13
N LEU A 59 3.07 0.86 -17.69
CA LEU A 59 3.30 0.56 -16.28
C LEU A 59 3.56 1.82 -15.45
N GLN A 60 4.29 2.80 -16.00
CA GLN A 60 4.53 4.09 -15.32
C GLN A 60 3.24 4.89 -15.16
N ALA A 61 2.38 4.93 -16.18
CA ALA A 61 1.07 5.58 -16.13
C ALA A 61 0.17 4.91 -15.07
N LEU A 62 0.04 3.59 -15.12
CA LEU A 62 -0.75 2.81 -14.16
C LEU A 62 -0.24 2.99 -12.71
N ARG A 63 1.08 3.02 -12.50
CA ARG A 63 1.66 3.28 -11.19
C ARG A 63 1.32 4.67 -10.66
N ARG A 64 1.31 5.69 -11.53
CA ARG A 64 0.93 7.05 -11.15
C ARG A 64 -0.55 7.10 -10.73
N GLU A 65 -1.44 6.56 -11.56
CA GLU A 65 -2.87 6.48 -11.28
C GLU A 65 -3.16 5.75 -9.96
N ALA A 66 -2.49 4.63 -9.71
CA ALA A 66 -2.63 3.88 -8.45
C ALA A 66 -2.18 4.70 -7.21
N ILE A 67 -1.14 5.53 -7.33
CA ILE A 67 -0.70 6.41 -6.23
C ILE A 67 -1.73 7.53 -5.99
N GLU A 68 -2.25 8.14 -7.05
CA GLU A 68 -3.27 9.19 -6.97
C GLU A 68 -4.58 8.65 -6.36
N ALA A 69 -5.02 7.44 -6.76
CA ALA A 69 -6.18 6.76 -6.18
C ALA A 69 -5.98 6.38 -4.70
N GLN A 70 -4.79 5.88 -4.32
CA GLN A 70 -4.47 5.59 -2.92
C GLN A 70 -4.43 6.85 -2.05
N ALA A 71 -3.94 7.98 -2.58
CA ALA A 71 -3.94 9.26 -1.89
C ALA A 71 -5.37 9.78 -1.66
N ALA A 72 -6.24 9.70 -2.69
CA ALA A 72 -7.65 10.07 -2.57
C ALA A 72 -8.40 9.23 -1.53
N LEU A 73 -8.20 7.90 -1.54
CA LEU A 73 -8.80 7.01 -0.54
C LEU A 73 -8.35 7.34 0.89
N ARG A 74 -7.06 7.63 1.09
CA ARG A 74 -6.53 8.04 2.40
C ARG A 74 -7.10 9.38 2.86
N ALA A 75 -7.27 10.34 1.95
CA ALA A 75 -7.88 11.63 2.26
C ALA A 75 -9.32 11.47 2.76
N HIS A 76 -10.15 10.70 2.06
CA HIS A 76 -11.52 10.42 2.50
C HIS A 76 -11.61 9.66 3.83
N LEU A 77 -10.70 8.72 4.09
CA LEU A 77 -10.64 8.03 5.38
C LEU A 77 -10.26 8.98 6.52
N ALA A 78 -9.30 9.88 6.30
CA ALA A 78 -8.90 10.88 7.30
C ALA A 78 -10.02 11.91 7.55
N GLU A 79 -10.75 12.33 6.51
CA GLU A 79 -11.91 13.21 6.63
C GLU A 79 -13.03 12.58 7.46
N ALA A 80 -13.43 11.33 7.15
CA ALA A 80 -14.44 10.60 7.91
C ALA A 80 -14.02 10.36 9.38
N GLN A 81 -12.73 10.08 9.63
CA GLN A 81 -12.20 9.97 10.99
C GLN A 81 -12.29 11.30 11.75
N ALA A 82 -11.93 12.41 11.12
CA ALA A 82 -12.02 13.74 11.73
C ALA A 82 -13.48 14.15 12.04
N GLU A 83 -14.44 13.83 11.16
CA GLU A 83 -15.87 14.05 11.41
C GLU A 83 -16.36 13.26 12.63
N ASP A 84 -16.01 11.98 12.74
CA ASP A 84 -16.40 11.14 13.88
C ASP A 84 -15.72 11.59 15.19
N GLU A 85 -14.45 12.00 15.16
CA GLU A 85 -13.76 12.60 16.31
C GLU A 85 -14.42 13.92 16.76
N GLU A 86 -14.83 14.79 15.82
CA GLU A 86 -15.55 16.02 16.16
C GLU A 86 -16.92 15.72 16.76
N ARG A 87 -17.65 14.74 16.21
CA ARG A 87 -18.96 14.29 16.75
C ARG A 87 -18.83 13.76 18.17
N ILE A 88 -17.86 12.88 18.43
CA ILE A 88 -17.55 12.35 19.77
C ILE A 88 -17.22 13.49 20.73
N SER A 89 -16.33 14.42 20.32
CA SER A 89 -15.92 15.56 21.14
C SER A 89 -17.09 16.49 21.47
N ARG A 90 -17.96 16.76 20.48
CA ARG A 90 -19.16 17.61 20.62
C ARG A 90 -20.17 17.01 21.59
N ASP A 91 -20.39 15.70 21.53
CA ASP A 91 -21.32 15.03 22.43
C ASP A 91 -20.74 14.87 23.86
N GLN A 92 -19.43 14.65 24.01
CA GLN A 92 -18.76 14.72 25.31
C GLN A 92 -18.87 16.11 25.98
N MET A 93 -18.70 17.20 25.23
CA MET A 93 -18.89 18.55 25.79
C MET A 93 -20.34 18.79 26.25
N ARG A 94 -21.34 18.37 25.46
CA ARG A 94 -22.76 18.45 25.85
C ARG A 94 -23.07 17.65 27.12
N GLU A 95 -22.47 16.48 27.29
CA GLU A 95 -22.62 15.66 28.49
C GLU A 95 -21.98 16.34 29.71
N GLN A 96 -20.80 16.95 29.56
CA GLN A 96 -20.14 17.71 30.63
C GLN A 96 -20.95 18.95 31.05
N GLU A 97 -21.52 19.70 30.10
CA GLU A 97 -22.41 20.83 30.39
C GLU A 97 -23.69 20.38 31.12
N ALA A 98 -24.31 19.28 30.67
CA ALA A 98 -25.47 18.69 31.34
C ALA A 98 -25.13 18.24 32.78
N ALA A 99 -23.99 17.58 32.98
CA ALA A 99 -23.51 17.20 34.30
C ALA A 99 -23.30 18.42 35.20
N ALA A 100 -22.59 19.46 34.72
CA ALA A 100 -22.32 20.69 35.47
C ALA A 100 -23.60 21.40 35.92
N THR A 101 -24.61 21.51 35.04
CA THR A 101 -25.89 22.15 35.39
C THR A 101 -26.69 21.35 36.44
N THR A 102 -26.62 20.01 36.43
CA THR A 102 -27.28 19.20 37.48
C THR A 102 -26.61 19.36 38.85
N VAL A 103 -25.28 19.36 38.92
CA VAL A 103 -24.52 19.56 40.17
C VAL A 103 -24.87 20.92 40.81
N ALA A 104 -24.90 21.99 40.01
CA ALA A 104 -25.30 23.33 40.47
C ALA A 104 -26.73 23.38 41.03
N LYS A 105 -27.65 22.56 40.50
CA LYS A 105 -29.04 22.48 40.94
C LYS A 105 -29.21 21.65 42.23
N VAL A 106 -28.35 20.65 42.46
CA VAL A 106 -28.32 19.86 43.70
C VAL A 106 -27.76 20.67 44.87
N GLY A 107 -26.66 21.42 44.67
CA GLY A 107 -26.03 22.24 45.72
C GLY A 107 -27.03 23.22 46.38
N LYS A 108 -27.84 23.92 45.60
CA LYS A 108 -28.88 24.85 46.09
C LYS A 108 -30.02 24.21 46.90
N ARG A 109 -30.13 22.87 46.97
CA ARG A 109 -31.13 22.19 47.80
C ARG A 109 -30.62 21.86 49.22
N HIS A 110 -29.30 21.81 49.44
CA HIS A 110 -28.76 21.43 50.75
C HIS A 110 -28.78 22.54 51.81
N ASP A 111 -28.79 23.81 51.42
CA ASP A 111 -28.90 24.95 52.36
C ASP A 111 -30.28 25.12 53.02
N ARG A 112 -31.32 24.43 52.54
CA ARG A 112 -32.71 24.64 53.00
C ARG A 112 -33.28 23.55 53.90
N VAL A 113 -32.45 22.59 54.33
CA VAL A 113 -32.86 21.47 55.20
C VAL A 113 -31.92 21.34 56.41
N SER A 114 -31.74 22.45 57.13
CA SER A 114 -31.18 22.50 58.48
C SER A 114 -32.31 22.59 59.52
N GLY A 115 -33.14 21.55 59.59
CA GLY A 115 -34.32 21.54 60.47
C GLY A 115 -34.84 20.13 60.82
N SER A 116 -34.59 19.74 62.08
CA SER A 116 -35.16 18.60 62.81
C SER A 116 -34.75 17.17 62.42
N ALA A 117 -34.14 16.48 63.40
CA ALA A 117 -34.14 15.02 63.54
C ALA A 117 -35.52 14.52 64.07
N PRO A 118 -35.81 13.20 64.10
CA PRO A 118 -35.30 12.41 65.23
C PRO A 118 -34.87 10.95 64.93
N SER A 119 -34.12 10.43 65.91
CA SER A 119 -33.80 9.03 66.23
C SER A 119 -34.88 7.97 65.93
N GLY A 120 -34.44 6.78 65.48
CA GLY A 120 -35.21 5.53 65.44
C GLY A 120 -34.30 4.31 65.16
N PRO A 121 -34.46 3.14 65.83
CA PRO A 121 -33.45 2.08 65.87
C PRO A 121 -33.53 1.02 64.75
N ALA A 122 -32.47 0.21 64.65
CA ALA A 122 -32.29 -0.88 63.69
C ALA A 122 -33.29 -2.04 63.85
N PRO A 123 -33.48 -2.82 62.77
CA PRO A 123 -33.48 -4.28 62.92
C PRO A 123 -32.57 -5.02 61.92
N SER A 124 -32.32 -6.29 62.22
CA SER A 124 -31.28 -7.15 61.65
C SER A 124 -31.78 -8.22 60.66
N GLY A 125 -31.17 -8.30 59.47
CA GLY A 125 -31.14 -9.47 58.56
C GLY A 125 -32.46 -9.88 57.88
N PRO A 126 -32.48 -10.96 57.06
CA PRO A 126 -31.36 -11.72 56.47
C PRO A 126 -31.33 -11.67 54.91
N ALA A 127 -30.33 -12.28 54.27
CA ALA A 127 -30.32 -12.51 52.82
C ALA A 127 -31.36 -13.58 52.41
N PRO A 128 -31.85 -13.57 51.15
CA PRO A 128 -31.40 -14.64 50.24
C PRO A 128 -31.24 -14.28 48.74
N SER A 129 -30.61 -15.24 48.07
CA SER A 129 -30.32 -15.46 46.65
C SER A 129 -31.36 -15.12 45.55
N SER A 130 -30.84 -15.16 44.31
CA SER A 130 -31.53 -15.23 43.00
C SER A 130 -31.87 -13.87 42.38
N GLY A 131 -31.51 -13.53 41.14
CA GLY A 131 -30.95 -14.32 40.04
C GLY A 131 -31.79 -14.12 38.78
N LEU A 132 -31.35 -13.31 37.81
CA LEU A 132 -32.01 -13.14 36.51
C LEU A 132 -31.01 -12.69 35.42
N THR A 133 -30.45 -13.68 34.74
CA THR A 133 -30.27 -13.81 33.27
C THR A 133 -30.13 -12.57 32.35
N PRO A 134 -29.15 -12.56 31.43
CA PRO A 134 -29.01 -11.51 30.41
C PRO A 134 -29.99 -11.67 29.23
N PRO A 135 -30.33 -10.59 28.51
CA PRO A 135 -31.13 -10.67 27.29
C PRO A 135 -30.31 -11.24 26.11
N LYS A 136 -30.47 -12.53 25.85
CA LYS A 136 -30.16 -13.11 24.53
C LYS A 136 -31.04 -12.46 23.46
N LYS A 137 -30.43 -11.84 22.44
CA LYS A 137 -31.07 -11.71 21.12
C LYS A 137 -30.41 -12.69 20.15
N HIS A 138 -31.20 -13.69 19.77
CA HIS A 138 -30.82 -14.75 18.84
C HIS A 138 -30.98 -14.27 17.39
N THR A 139 -29.96 -14.57 16.56
CA THR A 139 -29.98 -15.14 15.17
C THR A 139 -30.91 -14.51 14.11
N HIS A 140 -30.58 -14.37 12.82
CA HIS A 140 -29.98 -15.24 11.78
C HIS A 140 -29.43 -14.34 10.62
N HIS A 141 -28.67 -14.74 9.58
CA HIS A 141 -28.02 -16.00 9.14
C HIS A 141 -26.82 -15.71 8.17
N SER A 142 -26.39 -16.73 7.40
CA SER A 142 -25.41 -16.75 6.28
C SER A 142 -23.93 -16.57 6.65
N ALA A 143 -23.09 -17.62 6.62
CA ALA A 143 -22.58 -18.38 5.45
C ALA A 143 -21.69 -17.50 4.54
N ASN A 144 -20.47 -17.88 4.15
CA ASN A 144 -19.81 -19.20 4.10
C ASN A 144 -18.27 -19.06 4.31
N PRO A 145 -17.43 -20.13 4.23
CA PRO A 145 -16.05 -20.11 4.75
C PRO A 145 -14.98 -19.82 3.68
N SER A 146 -13.77 -19.46 4.11
CA SER A 146 -12.53 -19.92 3.48
C SER A 146 -11.31 -19.64 4.37
N ALA A 147 -10.58 -20.71 4.65
CA ALA A 147 -9.16 -20.84 4.96
C ALA A 147 -8.24 -19.62 4.76
N ASN A 148 -7.38 -19.34 5.76
CA ASN A 148 -5.94 -19.67 5.71
C ASN A 148 -5.21 -19.41 7.06
N PRO A 149 -4.02 -20.02 7.29
CA PRO A 149 -3.37 -20.06 8.61
C PRO A 149 -2.55 -18.80 8.95
N PRO A 150 -2.16 -18.61 10.24
CA PRO A 150 -1.24 -17.55 10.62
C PRO A 150 0.18 -17.84 10.10
N ALA A 151 0.69 -16.97 9.24
CA ALA A 151 2.11 -16.94 8.92
C ALA A 151 2.86 -16.11 9.97
N ASP A 152 3.76 -16.75 10.72
CA ASP A 152 4.85 -16.06 11.41
C ASP A 152 5.63 -15.25 10.37
N THR A 153 5.52 -13.92 10.43
CA THR A 153 6.43 -13.03 9.71
C THR A 153 7.29 -12.31 10.73
N SER A 154 8.38 -12.99 11.11
CA SER A 154 9.47 -12.40 11.88
C SER A 154 9.91 -11.09 11.22
N VAL A 155 9.93 -10.00 12.00
CA VAL A 155 10.46 -8.71 11.55
C VAL A 155 11.99 -8.82 11.44
N ALA A 156 12.44 -9.34 10.31
CA ALA A 156 13.84 -9.36 9.95
C ALA A 156 14.26 -7.95 9.52
N THR A 157 14.75 -7.18 10.49
CA THR A 157 15.51 -5.95 10.26
C THR A 157 16.73 -6.29 9.38
N LEU A 158 16.60 -6.11 8.06
CA LEU A 158 17.79 -6.11 7.20
C LEU A 158 18.61 -4.87 7.52
N ALA A 159 19.72 -5.10 8.22
CA ALA A 159 20.78 -4.12 8.35
C ALA A 159 21.28 -3.73 6.95
N ASP A 160 21.43 -2.43 6.73
CA ASP A 160 22.03 -1.82 5.54
C ASP A 160 23.57 -1.92 5.64
N PRO A 161 24.27 -2.72 4.83
CA PRO A 161 25.70 -2.95 4.96
C PRO A 161 26.47 -2.48 3.72
N SER A 162 27.32 -1.47 3.92
CA SER A 162 28.30 -0.88 2.96
C SER A 162 27.85 0.43 2.31
N ALA A 163 28.69 1.46 2.21
CA ALA A 163 29.98 1.66 2.86
C ALA A 163 30.30 3.15 2.98
N SER A 164 30.83 3.55 4.13
CA SER A 164 31.51 4.82 4.31
C SER A 164 32.81 4.81 3.50
N GLN A 165 32.83 5.46 2.33
CA GLN A 165 34.08 5.64 1.58
C GLN A 165 34.26 7.09 1.13
N THR A 166 34.96 7.83 2.00
CA THR A 166 35.92 8.90 1.71
C THR A 166 35.75 9.70 0.41
N ASP A 167 35.26 10.93 0.60
CA ASP A 167 36.02 12.16 0.30
C ASP A 167 36.98 12.09 -0.91
N ALA A 168 36.49 12.57 -2.06
CA ALA A 168 37.31 12.94 -3.20
C ALA A 168 36.75 14.21 -3.85
N GLN A 169 37.31 15.36 -3.48
CA GLN A 169 37.05 16.64 -4.16
C GLN A 169 37.49 16.55 -5.63
N LEU A 170 36.58 16.87 -6.56
CA LEU A 170 36.90 17.24 -7.94
C LEU A 170 36.05 18.47 -8.34
N PRO A 171 36.61 19.44 -9.10
CA PRO A 171 36.08 20.80 -9.15
C PRO A 171 34.89 20.99 -10.10
N GLU A 172 34.14 22.07 -9.87
CA GLU A 172 33.10 22.57 -10.78
C GLU A 172 33.65 22.83 -12.19
N LEU A 173 33.30 21.97 -13.15
CA LEU A 173 33.37 22.31 -14.57
C LEU A 173 32.15 23.17 -14.93
N ARG A 174 32.28 24.49 -14.71
CA ARG A 174 31.34 25.47 -15.27
C ARG A 174 31.30 25.34 -16.79
N LYS A 175 30.22 24.77 -17.33
CA LYS A 175 29.87 24.92 -18.73
C LYS A 175 29.25 26.30 -18.94
N GLU A 176 30.09 27.32 -19.10
CA GLU A 176 29.65 28.54 -19.74
C GLU A 176 29.30 28.24 -21.22
N GLY A 177 28.21 28.85 -21.69
CA GLY A 177 27.63 28.51 -22.99
C GLY A 177 28.49 29.00 -24.14
N SER A 178 29.24 28.08 -24.76
CA SER A 178 29.88 28.34 -26.05
C SER A 178 28.82 28.45 -27.14
N MET A 179 28.55 29.69 -27.60
CA MET A 179 27.79 29.93 -28.82
C MET A 179 28.57 29.39 -30.02
N LEU A 180 28.00 28.39 -30.69
CA LEU A 180 28.40 28.04 -32.06
C LEU A 180 27.87 29.12 -33.01
N VAL A 181 28.69 30.14 -33.26
CA VAL A 181 28.49 31.06 -34.38
C VAL A 181 28.90 30.32 -35.65
N ILE A 182 27.93 30.04 -36.51
CA ILE A 182 28.15 29.58 -37.88
C ILE A 182 28.00 30.80 -38.78
N GLU A 183 29.12 31.38 -39.20
CA GLU A 183 29.13 32.24 -40.39
C GLU A 183 29.07 31.35 -41.64
N ILE A 184 28.39 31.86 -42.68
CA ILE A 184 28.08 31.20 -43.95
C ILE A 184 28.93 31.81 -45.07
#